data_AF-A0A4Q0VS12-F1
#
_entry.id   AF-A0A4Q0VS12-F1
#
_cell.length_a   1.000
_cell.length_b   1.000
_cell.length_c   1.000
_cell.angle_alpha   90.00
_cell.angle_beta   90.00
_cell.angle_gamma   90.00
#
_symmetry.space_group_name_H-M   'P 1'
#
loop_
_entity.id
_entity.type
_entity.pdbx_description
1 polymer ?
#
loop_
_entity_poly.entity_id
_entity_poly.type
_entity_poly.pdbx_seq_one_letter_code
_entity_poly.pdbx_strand_id
1 'polypeptide(L)' 'MLTTLLVTMLSVFFVYRYRYRIINIVLGTRWIRRLAVTGALQIPFIKNRLYARFMPF' A
#
# COMPACT_ATOMS: atom_id res chain seq x y z
N MET A 1 -12.99 27.74 -4.08
CA MET A 1 -12.37 28.18 -2.81
C MET A 1 -13.06 27.53 -1.61
N LEU A 2 -14.34 27.81 -1.34
CA LEU A 2 -15.05 27.24 -0.18
C LEU A 2 -15.32 25.73 -0.31
N THR A 3 -15.75 25.30 -1.50
CA THR A 3 -16.03 23.88 -1.82
C THR A 3 -14.78 23.02 -1.71
N THR A 4 -13.65 23.49 -2.24
CA THR A 4 -12.35 22.81 -2.14
C THR A 4 -11.87 22.67 -0.68
N LEU A 5 -12.16 23.66 0.17
CA LEU A 5 -11.79 23.63 1.59
C LEU A 5 -12.63 22.61 2.37
N LEU A 6 -13.94 22.57 2.10
CA LEU A 6 -14.86 21.59 2.67
C LEU A 6 -14.52 20.15 2.26
N VAL A 7 -14.23 19.91 0.97
CA VAL A 7 -13.85 18.58 0.46
C VAL A 7 -12.55 18.10 1.12
N THR A 8 -11.57 18.98 1.29
CA THR A 8 -10.31 18.63 1.94
C THR A 8 -10.52 18.27 3.41
N MET A 9 -11.32 19.05 4.15
CA MET A 9 -11.63 18.73 5.55
C MET A 9 -12.42 17.43 5.70
N LEU A 10 -13.42 17.20 4.85
CA LEU A 10 -14.19 15.96 4.85
C LEU A 10 -13.31 14.75 4.53
N SER A 11 -12.42 14.86 3.55
CA SER A 11 -11.47 13.80 3.18
C SER A 11 -10.56 13.43 4.35
N VAL A 12 -9.95 14.42 4.99
CA VAL A 12 -9.08 14.20 6.15
C VAL A 12 -9.85 13.57 7.32
N PHE A 13 -11.07 14.04 7.60
CA PHE A 13 -11.92 13.47 8.65
C PHE A 13 -12.31 12.01 8.35
N PHE A 14 -12.67 11.71 7.10
CA PHE A 14 -13.00 10.35 6.67
C PHE A 14 -11.80 9.41 6.79
N VAL A 15 -10.62 9.86 6.37
CA VAL A 15 -9.37 9.09 6.50
C VAL A 15 -9.04 8.83 7.97
N TYR A 16 -9.23 9.81 8.86
CA TYR A 16 -8.96 9.64 10.28
C TYR A 16 -9.95 8.69 10.97
N ARG A 17 -11.24 8.75 10.60
CA ARG A 17 -12.29 7.88 11.13
C ARG A 17 -12.14 6.43 10.63
N TYR A 18 -11.80 6.24 9.36
CA TYR A 18 -11.76 4.94 8.70
C TYR A 18 -10.35 4.43 8.43
N ARG A 19 -9.33 5.02 9.06
CA ARG A 19 -7.91 4.67 8.97
C ARG A 19 -7.64 3.19 8.74
N TYR A 20 -8.20 2.31 9.58
CA TYR A 20 -7.99 0.87 9.45
C TYR A 20 -8.80 0.21 8.32
N ARG A 21 -10.00 0.69 8.02
CA ARG A 21 -10.85 0.14 6.94
C ARG A 21 -10.29 0.49 5.56
N ILE A 22 -9.84 1.73 5.39
CA ILE A 22 -9.24 2.22 4.15
C ILE A 22 -7.94 1.46 3.89
N ILE A 23 -7.06 1.36 4.90
CA ILE A 23 -5.82 0.59 4.78
C ILE A 23 -6.12 -0.87 4.42
N ASN A 24 -7.12 -1.50 5.03
CA ASN A 24 -7.45 -2.90 4.73
C ASN A 24 -8.01 -3.08 3.30
N ILE A 25 -8.82 -2.14 2.81
CA ILE A 25 -9.30 -2.14 1.42
C ILE A 25 -8.14 -1.93 0.45
N VAL A 26 -7.26 -0.97 0.75
CA VAL A 26 -6.07 -0.68 -0.06
C VAL A 26 -5.15 -1.89 -0.10
N LEU A 27 -4.81 -2.49 1.05
CA LEU A 27 -3.97 -3.68 1.15
C LEU A 27 -4.62 -4.94 0.57
N GLY A 28 -5.95 -5.03 0.59
CA GLY A 28 -6.72 -6.13 0.01
C GLY A 28 -6.77 -6.12 -1.52
N THR A 29 -6.47 -4.99 -2.16
CA THR A 29 -6.47 -4.93 -3.63
C THR A 29 -5.26 -5.65 -4.23
N ARG A 30 -5.53 -6.50 -5.23
CA ARG A 30 -4.52 -7.27 -5.97
C ARG A 30 -3.44 -6.38 -6.62
N TRP A 31 -3.81 -5.15 -6.96
CA TRP A 31 -2.93 -4.13 -7.55
C TRP A 31 -1.90 -3.61 -6.55
N ILE A 32 -2.29 -3.24 -5.33
CA ILE A 32 -1.35 -2.81 -4.29
C ILE A 32 -0.39 -3.94 -3.95
N ARG A 33 -0.88 -5.18 -3.85
CA ARG A 33 0.00 -6.33 -3.62
C ARG A 33 1.03 -6.50 -4.74
N ARG A 34 0.64 -6.30 -5.99
CA ARG A 34 1.57 -6.37 -7.13
C ARG A 34 2.62 -5.26 -7.08
N LEU A 35 2.23 -4.04 -6.76
CA LEU A 35 3.16 -2.93 -6.59
C LEU A 35 4.15 -3.17 -5.44
N ALA A 36 3.65 -3.63 -4.30
CA ALA A 36 4.47 -3.93 -3.14
C ALA A 36 5.49 -5.06 -3.44
N VAL A 37 5.04 -6.14 -4.08
CA VAL A 37 5.91 -7.28 -4.45
C VAL A 37 6.91 -6.88 -5.52
N THR A 38 6.49 -6.20 -6.59
CA THR A 38 7.38 -5.76 -7.66
C THR A 38 8.40 -4.75 -7.14
N GLY A 39 7.99 -3.79 -6.32
CA GLY A 39 8.90 -2.82 -5.70
C GLY A 39 9.88 -3.47 -4.73
N ALA A 40 9.42 -4.41 -3.90
CA ALA A 40 10.29 -5.16 -3.00
C ALA A 40 11.31 -6.04 -3.77
N LEU A 41 10.91 -6.63 -4.90
CA LEU A 41 11.78 -7.45 -5.76
C LEU A 41 12.83 -6.64 -6.54
N GLN A 42 12.63 -5.34 -6.73
CA GLN A 42 13.67 -4.45 -7.31
C GLN A 42 14.84 -4.23 -6.35
N ILE A 43 14.63 -4.46 -5.04
CA ILE A 43 15.69 -4.31 -4.04
C ILE A 43 16.54 -5.59 -4.05
N PRO A 44 17.83 -5.54 -4.43
CA PRO A 44 18.67 -6.72 -4.62
C PRO A 44 18.81 -7.56 -3.35
N PHE A 45 18.82 -6.92 -2.17
CA PHE A 45 18.88 -7.62 -0.88
C PHE A 45 17.64 -8.48 -0.60
N ILE A 46 16.45 -7.93 -0.84
CA ILE A 46 15.17 -8.64 -0.62
C ILE A 46 15.03 -9.74 -1.66
N LYS A 47 15.34 -9.41 -2.93
CA LYS A 47 15.39 -10.35 -4.04
C LYS A 47 16.22 -11.59 -3.69
N ASN A 48 17.46 -11.41 -3.25
CA ASN A 48 18.37 -12.50 -2.93
C ASN A 48 17.90 -13.35 -1.75
N ARG A 49 17.35 -12.73 -0.68
CA ARG A 49 16.76 -13.47 0.45
C ARG A 49 15.55 -14.30 0.03
N LEU A 50 14.72 -13.76 -0.85
CA LEU A 50 13.49 -14.42 -1.30
C LEU A 50 13.85 -15.60 -2.20
N TYR A 51 14.73 -15.41 -3.19
CA TYR A 51 15.22 -16.51 -4.02
C TYR A 51 15.95 -17.58 -3.21
N ALA A 52 16.83 -17.23 -2.28
CA ALA A 52 17.52 -18.20 -1.42
C ALA A 52 16.55 -19.01 -0.55
N ARG A 53 15.40 -18.45 -0.18
CA ARG A 53 14.39 -19.13 0.63
C ARG A 53 13.44 -20.00 -0.20
N PHE A 54 13.20 -19.66 -1.47
CA PHE A 54 12.28 -20.38 -2.35
C PHE A 54 12.97 -21.37 -3.30
N MET A 55 14.24 -21.16 -3.63
CA MET A 55 15.04 -22.04 -4.50
C MET A 55 16.30 -22.48 -3.75
N PRO A 56 16.21 -23.55 -2.94
CA PRO A 56 17.36 -24.15 -2.27
C PRO A 56 18.05 -25.15 -3.21
N PHE A 57 18.66 -24.67 -4.29
CA PHE A 57 19.49 -25.49 -5.19
C PHE A 57 20.84 -24.81 -5.38
#